data_AF-A0A974BL15-F1
#
_entry.id   AF-A0A974BL15-F1
#
_cell.length_a   1.000
_cell.length_b   1.000
_cell.length_c   1.000
_cell.angle_alpha   90.00
_cell.angle_beta   90.00
_cell.angle_gamma   90.00
#
_symmetry.space_group_name_H-M   'P 1'
#
loop_
_entity.id
_entity.type
_entity.pdbx_description
1 polymer ?
#
loop_
_entity_poly.entity_id
_entity_poly.type
_entity_poly.pdbx_seq_one_letter_code
_entity_poly.pdbx_strand_id
1 'polypeptide(L)'
;MDIVYLKDKELKLKAFNQYLKDEEKLKLFMRVFPICATTCISAHKLGEPKKYFDMVIIDEASQCNTAISLVPIIRGENLMLVGDPQQLNPVVLLSERDNAILKKKYSAANEYDYISNSIYKTFLACDAVSDEILLSYHYRCHKKIIEFNNKKYYNGKLNIKSSINNEKPLVFIDVEDNNTDIKNTSPTEANKIVKFVEENRDKKIGIITPFVNQKKYIETLLQEKGINDVTCGTVHAFQGDEKEYGKREIPILAIELDGKEHMEDDVVRKRDEKKNAICKKHGFELIRIENSYARRYNYIKDILINYFEGSH
;
A
#
# COMPACT_ATOMS: atom_id res chain seq x y z
N MET A 1 -4.98 27.40 32.73
CA MET A 1 -4.98 26.60 31.48
C MET A 1 -6.14 25.65 31.59
N ASP A 2 -7.35 26.14 31.33
CA ASP A 2 -8.59 25.49 31.78
C ASP A 2 -9.06 24.39 30.81
N ILE A 3 -8.40 24.31 29.66
CA ILE A 3 -8.64 23.34 28.58
C ILE A 3 -8.56 21.90 29.10
N VAL A 4 -7.58 21.59 29.96
CA VAL A 4 -7.38 20.23 30.49
C VAL A 4 -8.55 19.75 31.35
N TYR A 5 -9.24 20.68 32.01
CA TYR A 5 -10.36 20.41 32.92
C TYR A 5 -11.73 20.35 32.21
N LEU A 6 -11.80 20.64 30.91
CA LEU A 6 -13.04 20.47 30.14
C LEU A 6 -13.48 19.00 30.16
N LYS A 7 -14.74 18.72 30.51
CA LYS A 7 -15.26 17.33 30.54
C LYS A 7 -15.60 16.82 29.14
N ASP A 8 -16.10 17.69 28.28
CA ASP A 8 -16.45 17.36 26.91
C ASP A 8 -15.19 17.26 26.03
N LYS A 9 -15.02 16.11 25.36
CA LYS A 9 -13.83 15.80 24.57
C LYS A 9 -13.73 16.64 23.31
N GLU A 10 -14.86 16.95 22.67
CA GLU A 10 -14.89 17.70 21.42
C GLU A 10 -14.59 19.18 21.67
N LEU A 11 -15.22 19.76 22.70
CA LEU A 11 -14.94 21.11 23.16
C LEU A 11 -13.49 21.25 23.63
N LYS A 12 -12.95 20.24 24.35
CA LYS A 12 -11.54 20.21 24.73
C LYS A 12 -10.63 20.24 23.51
N LEU A 13 -10.87 19.40 22.51
CA LEU A 13 -10.08 19.36 21.29
C LEU A 13 -10.16 20.68 20.52
N LYS A 14 -11.37 21.26 20.40
CA LYS A 14 -11.57 22.55 19.73
C LYS A 14 -10.83 23.69 20.44
N ALA A 15 -10.94 23.75 21.77
CA ALA A 15 -10.23 24.75 22.57
C ALA A 15 -8.71 24.58 22.49
N PHE A 16 -8.21 23.34 22.49
CA PHE A 16 -6.80 23.04 22.33
C PHE A 16 -6.27 23.41 20.95
N ASN A 17 -7.00 23.08 19.88
CA ASN A 17 -6.64 23.51 18.53
C ASN A 17 -6.62 25.04 18.40
N GLN A 18 -7.58 25.74 19.04
CA GLN A 18 -7.59 27.20 19.05
C GLN A 18 -6.41 27.77 19.85
N TYR A 19 -5.99 27.09 20.92
CA TYR A 19 -4.81 27.45 21.71
C TYR A 19 -3.52 27.34 20.87
N LEU A 20 -3.36 26.27 20.08
CA LEU A 20 -2.16 26.04 19.26
C LEU A 20 -2.05 26.93 18.01
N LYS A 21 -3.14 27.58 17.59
CA LYS A 21 -3.10 28.56 16.48
C LYS A 21 -2.40 29.86 16.85
N ASP A 22 -2.39 30.20 18.14
CA ASP A 22 -1.72 31.37 18.65
C ASP A 22 -0.23 31.06 18.81
N GLU A 23 0.60 31.91 18.20
CA GLU A 23 2.05 31.71 18.12
C GLU A 23 2.73 31.63 19.49
N GLU A 24 2.40 32.55 20.41
CA GLU A 24 3.05 32.58 21.72
C GLU A 24 2.65 31.36 22.55
N LYS A 25 1.39 30.95 22.42
CA LYS A 25 0.88 29.71 23.04
C LYS A 25 1.50 28.46 22.45
N LEU A 26 1.73 28.41 21.14
CA LEU A 26 2.45 27.32 20.47
C LEU A 26 3.91 27.26 20.94
N LYS A 27 4.62 28.39 21.04
CA LYS A 27 5.98 28.43 21.58
C LYS A 27 6.02 27.93 23.03
N LEU A 28 5.08 28.37 23.87
CA LEU A 28 4.97 27.87 25.25
C LEU A 28 4.70 26.36 25.29
N PHE A 29 3.84 25.85 24.40
CA PHE A 29 3.57 24.43 24.27
C PHE A 29 4.85 23.66 23.87
N MET A 30 5.59 24.15 22.88
CA MET A 30 6.81 23.51 22.36
C MET A 30 7.97 23.52 23.37
N ARG A 31 7.98 24.47 24.32
CA ARG A 31 8.94 24.46 25.44
C ARG A 31 8.77 23.25 26.36
N VAL A 32 7.56 22.68 26.42
CA VAL A 32 7.25 21.49 27.23
C VAL A 32 7.25 20.23 26.35
N PHE A 33 6.69 20.33 25.15
CA PHE A 33 6.57 19.25 24.17
C PHE A 33 7.37 19.60 22.91
N PRO A 34 8.68 19.30 22.88
CA PRO A 34 9.54 19.69 21.77
C PRO A 34 9.27 18.90 20.48
N ILE A 35 8.49 17.81 20.56
CA ILE A 35 8.13 16.95 19.43
C ILE A 35 6.61 16.99 19.26
N CYS A 36 6.18 17.35 18.05
CA CYS A 36 4.76 17.41 17.67
C CYS A 36 4.47 16.40 16.56
N ALA A 37 3.65 15.39 16.84
CA ALA A 37 3.15 14.45 15.85
C ALA A 37 1.75 14.88 15.36
N THR A 38 1.58 14.99 14.04
CA THR A 38 0.30 15.35 13.41
C THR A 38 0.25 14.78 11.99
N THR A 39 -0.95 14.64 11.44
CA THR A 39 -1.10 14.41 9.99
C THR A 39 -0.70 15.67 9.22
N CYS A 40 -0.19 15.51 8.00
CA CYS A 40 0.22 16.64 7.14
C CYS A 40 -0.88 17.69 7.01
N ILE A 41 -2.13 17.26 6.80
CA ILE A 41 -3.25 18.19 6.66
C ILE A 41 -3.56 18.92 7.98
N SER A 42 -3.41 18.27 9.14
CA SER A 42 -3.70 18.88 10.44
C SER A 42 -2.62 19.85 10.91
N ALA A 43 -1.43 19.83 10.30
CA ALA A 43 -0.36 20.76 10.61
C ALA A 43 -0.76 22.23 10.43
N HIS A 44 -1.79 22.54 9.60
CA HIS A 44 -2.33 23.90 9.47
C HIS A 44 -2.86 24.48 10.80
N LYS A 45 -3.12 23.64 11.81
CA LYS A 45 -3.58 24.05 13.14
C LYS A 45 -2.44 24.55 14.04
N LEU A 46 -1.19 24.35 13.63
CA LEU A 46 0.01 24.75 14.37
C LEU A 46 0.45 26.13 13.89
N GLY A 47 0.01 27.16 14.62
CA GLY A 47 0.37 28.55 14.35
C GLY A 47 0.07 29.03 12.93
N GLU A 48 0.53 30.24 12.65
CA GLU A 48 0.59 30.82 11.30
C GLU A 48 1.58 30.05 10.40
N PRO A 49 1.46 30.10 9.06
CA PRO A 49 2.29 29.34 8.11
C PRO A 49 3.73 29.87 8.02
N LYS A 50 4.51 29.68 9.09
CA LYS A 50 5.92 30.06 9.20
C LYS A 50 6.68 29.03 10.03
N LYS A 51 8.00 29.21 10.10
CA LYS A 51 8.90 28.29 10.78
C LYS A 51 8.72 28.33 12.29
N TYR A 52 8.55 27.15 12.89
CA TYR A 52 8.54 26.93 14.34
C TYR A 52 9.44 25.77 14.76
N PHE A 53 9.75 24.85 13.85
CA PHE A 53 10.49 23.63 14.12
C PHE A 53 11.85 23.67 13.43
N ASP A 54 12.88 23.21 14.12
CA ASP A 54 14.21 23.04 13.51
C ASP A 54 14.17 21.95 12.41
N MET A 55 13.28 20.97 12.55
CA MET A 55 13.13 19.85 11.63
C MET A 55 11.67 19.42 11.45
N VAL A 56 11.28 19.17 10.21
CA VAL A 56 10.04 18.50 9.83
C VAL A 56 10.38 17.13 9.27
N ILE A 57 9.80 16.08 9.85
CA ILE A 57 9.91 14.71 9.36
C ILE A 57 8.56 14.32 8.77
N ILE A 58 8.56 13.87 7.51
CA ILE A 58 7.38 13.30 6.86
C ILE A 58 7.64 11.82 6.65
N ASP A 59 6.96 10.98 7.42
CA ASP A 59 6.91 9.55 7.19
C ASP A 59 5.90 9.20 6.08
N GLU A 60 6.09 8.07 5.41
CA GLU A 60 5.34 7.66 4.22
C GLU A 60 5.26 8.76 3.13
N ALA A 61 6.35 9.52 2.98
CA ALA A 61 6.44 10.65 2.06
C ALA A 61 6.21 10.25 0.59
N SER A 62 6.44 8.98 0.22
CA SER A 62 6.14 8.49 -1.12
C SER A 62 4.64 8.37 -1.41
N GLN A 63 3.79 8.35 -0.38
CA GLN A 63 2.33 8.35 -0.48
C GLN A 63 1.70 9.74 -0.32
N CYS A 64 2.50 10.75 0.05
CA CYS A 64 2.01 12.11 0.23
C CYS A 64 2.10 12.91 -1.08
N ASN A 65 0.99 13.54 -1.49
CA ASN A 65 1.02 14.47 -2.62
C ASN A 65 1.77 15.75 -2.25
N THR A 66 2.25 16.47 -3.27
CA THR A 66 3.08 17.67 -3.08
C THR A 66 2.34 18.76 -2.31
N ALA A 67 1.09 19.06 -2.64
CA ALA A 67 0.32 20.15 -2.04
C ALA A 67 0.09 19.98 -0.53
N ILE A 68 -0.34 18.80 -0.08
CA ILE A 68 -0.60 18.53 1.35
C ILE A 68 0.71 18.52 2.13
N SER A 69 1.80 18.05 1.51
CA SER A 69 3.12 17.99 2.16
C SER A 69 3.71 19.38 2.41
N LEU A 70 3.36 20.39 1.61
CA LEU A 70 3.81 21.77 1.86
C LEU A 70 3.32 22.32 3.20
N VAL A 71 2.17 21.86 3.71
CA VAL A 71 1.58 22.35 4.96
C VAL A 71 2.51 22.15 6.16
N PRO A 72 3.06 20.95 6.43
CA PRO A 72 4.09 20.81 7.46
C PRO A 72 5.44 21.38 7.03
N ILE A 73 5.86 21.26 5.76
CA ILE A 73 7.21 21.69 5.30
C ILE A 73 7.50 23.15 5.62
N ILE A 74 6.55 24.07 5.37
CA ILE A 74 6.75 25.51 5.62
C ILE A 74 6.99 25.86 7.10
N ARG A 75 6.75 24.92 8.01
CA ARG A 75 6.93 25.08 9.46
C ARG A 75 8.30 24.65 9.94
N GLY A 76 9.11 24.05 9.06
CA GLY A 76 10.45 23.55 9.36
C GLY A 76 11.57 24.45 8.83
N GLU A 77 12.71 24.46 9.51
CA GLU A 77 13.98 24.90 8.93
C GLU A 77 14.60 23.82 8.05
N ASN A 78 14.59 22.58 8.51
CA ASN A 78 15.10 21.41 7.80
C ASN A 78 13.97 20.41 7.50
N LEU A 79 14.15 19.61 6.45
CA LEU A 79 13.18 18.60 6.01
C LEU A 79 13.86 17.23 5.94
N MET A 80 13.21 16.22 6.51
CA MET A 80 13.54 14.81 6.32
C MET A 80 12.32 14.09 5.76
N LEU A 81 12.51 13.41 4.63
CA LEU A 81 11.47 12.59 4.01
C LEU A 81 11.83 11.13 4.23
N VAL A 82 10.92 10.38 4.84
CA VAL A 82 11.02 8.93 5.01
C VAL A 82 9.93 8.31 4.16
N GLY A 83 10.31 7.37 3.31
CA GLY A 83 9.37 6.71 2.41
C GLY A 83 10.09 5.81 1.41
N ASP A 84 9.30 5.13 0.60
CA ASP A 84 9.80 4.23 -0.43
C ASP A 84 9.16 4.57 -1.78
N PRO A 85 9.93 5.09 -2.75
CA PRO A 85 9.41 5.49 -4.06
C PRO A 85 8.93 4.29 -4.91
N GLN A 86 9.28 3.05 -4.53
CA GLN A 86 8.84 1.81 -5.17
C GLN A 86 7.47 1.33 -4.66
N GLN A 87 6.97 1.90 -3.56
CA GLN A 87 5.63 1.61 -3.04
C GLN A 87 4.55 2.47 -3.73
N LEU A 88 3.31 2.40 -3.24
CA LEU A 88 2.18 3.06 -3.91
C LEU A 88 2.35 4.58 -3.95
N ASN A 89 1.92 5.16 -5.07
CA ASN A 89 1.81 6.60 -5.24
C ASN A 89 0.59 7.15 -4.49
N PRO A 90 0.54 8.48 -4.24
CA PRO A 90 -0.63 9.14 -3.67
C PRO A 90 -1.87 8.90 -4.52
N VAL A 91 -3.02 8.69 -3.88
CA VAL A 91 -4.31 8.64 -4.58
C VAL A 91 -4.78 10.07 -4.85
N VAL A 92 -4.80 10.45 -6.13
CA VAL A 92 -5.21 11.79 -6.58
C VAL A 92 -6.52 11.71 -7.35
N LEU A 93 -7.52 12.47 -6.89
CA LEU A 93 -8.86 12.51 -7.49
C LEU A 93 -8.99 13.51 -8.65
N LEU A 94 -7.96 14.34 -8.87
CA LEU A 94 -7.93 15.30 -9.97
C LEU A 94 -7.88 14.56 -11.31
N SER A 95 -8.68 14.99 -12.29
CA SER A 95 -8.67 14.38 -13.61
C SER A 95 -7.36 14.71 -14.36
N GLU A 96 -6.89 13.82 -15.22
CA GLU A 96 -5.69 14.06 -16.04
C GLU A 96 -5.84 15.31 -16.92
N ARG A 97 -7.06 15.57 -17.43
CA ARG A 97 -7.38 16.76 -18.22
C ARG A 97 -7.19 18.03 -17.39
N ASP A 98 -7.74 18.08 -16.18
CA ASP A 98 -7.63 19.26 -15.32
C ASP A 98 -6.20 19.47 -14.87
N ASN A 99 -5.47 18.39 -14.54
CA ASN A 99 -4.05 18.44 -14.23
C ASN A 99 -3.24 19.04 -15.40
N ALA A 100 -3.49 18.60 -16.64
CA ALA A 100 -2.81 19.14 -17.81
C ALA A 100 -3.11 20.64 -18.03
N ILE A 101 -4.38 21.05 -17.85
CA ILE A 101 -4.79 22.46 -17.95
C ILE A 101 -4.08 23.31 -16.88
N LEU A 102 -4.10 22.87 -15.62
CA LEU A 102 -3.49 23.59 -14.50
C LEU A 102 -1.97 23.65 -14.65
N LYS A 103 -1.33 22.55 -15.03
CA LYS A 103 0.10 22.47 -15.28
C LYS A 103 0.53 23.47 -16.36
N LYS A 104 -0.21 23.55 -17.47
CA LYS A 104 0.04 24.53 -18.52
C LYS A 104 -0.23 25.97 -18.05
N LYS A 105 -1.31 26.19 -17.31
CA LYS A 105 -1.71 27.52 -16.80
C LYS A 105 -0.65 28.11 -15.87
N TYR A 106 -0.07 27.29 -14.99
CA TYR A 106 0.91 27.73 -13.99
C TYR A 106 2.36 27.43 -14.39
N SER A 107 2.60 26.98 -15.63
CA SER A 107 3.93 26.58 -16.12
C SER A 107 4.67 25.65 -15.15
N ALA A 108 3.93 24.71 -14.54
CA ALA A 108 4.50 23.77 -13.58
C ALA A 108 5.35 22.73 -14.31
N ALA A 109 6.59 22.55 -13.86
CA ALA A 109 7.52 21.59 -14.43
C ALA A 109 7.06 20.14 -14.16
N ASN A 110 7.63 19.17 -14.87
CA ASN A 110 7.21 17.77 -14.80
C ASN A 110 7.45 17.14 -13.43
N GLU A 111 8.48 17.61 -12.73
CA GLU A 111 8.90 17.21 -11.39
C GLU A 111 7.83 17.59 -10.35
N TYR A 112 7.02 18.60 -10.64
CA TYR A 112 5.92 19.08 -9.81
C TYR A 112 4.54 18.61 -10.29
N ASP A 113 4.48 17.67 -11.24
CA ASP A 113 3.21 17.10 -11.70
C ASP A 113 2.43 16.48 -10.53
N TYR A 114 1.24 17.03 -10.26
CA TYR A 114 0.48 16.72 -9.06
C TYR A 114 -0.07 15.30 -9.02
N ILE A 115 -0.38 14.71 -10.18
CA ILE A 115 -0.87 13.33 -10.28
C ILE A 115 0.29 12.34 -10.26
N SER A 116 1.37 12.65 -10.97
CA SER A 116 2.42 11.68 -11.25
C SER A 116 3.44 11.55 -10.12
N ASN A 117 3.60 12.58 -9.29
CA ASN A 117 4.65 12.64 -8.27
C ASN A 117 4.10 12.76 -6.85
N SER A 118 4.79 12.09 -5.93
CA SER A 118 4.72 12.37 -4.50
C SER A 118 5.75 13.42 -4.12
N ILE A 119 5.64 13.95 -2.89
CA ILE A 119 6.66 14.88 -2.38
C ILE A 119 8.06 14.24 -2.37
N TYR A 120 8.16 12.94 -2.08
CA TYR A 120 9.42 12.20 -2.13
C TYR A 120 10.02 12.20 -3.54
N LYS A 121 9.22 11.87 -4.57
CA LYS A 121 9.70 11.86 -5.97
C LYS A 121 10.03 13.25 -6.48
N THR A 122 9.24 14.27 -6.13
CA THR A 122 9.55 15.66 -6.44
C THR A 122 10.87 16.08 -5.79
N PHE A 123 11.09 15.74 -4.53
CA PHE A 123 12.35 16.04 -3.84
C PHE A 123 13.54 15.38 -4.53
N LEU A 124 13.48 14.07 -4.81
CA LEU A 124 14.53 13.36 -5.54
C LEU A 124 14.83 13.96 -6.93
N ALA A 125 13.81 14.45 -7.63
CA ALA A 125 13.98 15.02 -8.96
C ALA A 125 14.59 16.43 -8.92
N CYS A 126 14.33 17.20 -7.86
CA CYS A 126 14.76 18.59 -7.75
C CYS A 126 16.01 18.80 -6.91
N ASP A 127 16.31 17.90 -5.97
CA ASP A 127 17.45 17.99 -5.07
C ASP A 127 18.49 16.92 -5.38
N ALA A 128 19.55 17.35 -6.08
CA ALA A 128 20.68 16.50 -6.42
C ALA A 128 21.77 16.48 -5.34
N VAL A 129 21.62 17.26 -4.27
CA VAL A 129 22.68 17.49 -3.27
C VAL A 129 22.45 16.69 -1.99
N SER A 130 21.21 16.53 -1.55
CA SER A 130 20.92 15.77 -0.33
C SER A 130 21.18 14.28 -0.47
N ASP A 131 21.64 13.68 0.62
CA ASP A 131 21.90 12.24 0.70
C ASP A 131 20.60 11.43 0.71
N GLU A 132 20.46 10.50 -0.23
CA GLU A 132 19.45 9.45 -0.18
C GLU A 132 20.04 8.19 0.49
N ILE A 133 19.51 7.82 1.66
CA ILE A 133 19.99 6.67 2.43
C ILE A 133 19.00 5.52 2.32
N LEU A 134 19.40 4.43 1.66
CA LEU A 134 18.65 3.18 1.67
C LEU A 134 18.89 2.42 2.98
N LEU A 135 17.83 2.22 3.78
CA LEU A 135 17.84 1.28 4.91
C LEU A 135 17.86 -0.16 4.37
N SER A 136 19.07 -0.70 4.19
CA SER A 136 19.26 -1.96 3.48
C SER A 136 18.90 -3.22 4.28
N TYR A 137 18.75 -3.16 5.60
CA TYR A 137 18.48 -4.36 6.39
C TYR A 137 16.98 -4.66 6.51
N HIS A 138 16.56 -5.82 6.03
CA HIS A 138 15.17 -6.26 6.05
C HIS A 138 14.92 -7.34 7.12
N TYR A 139 13.96 -7.09 8.02
CA TYR A 139 13.68 -7.95 9.16
C TYR A 139 12.27 -8.57 9.17
N ARG A 140 11.38 -8.14 8.25
CA ARG A 140 9.94 -8.40 8.33
C ARG A 140 9.56 -9.80 7.89
N CYS A 141 9.72 -10.14 6.61
CA CYS A 141 9.21 -11.39 6.06
C CYS A 141 10.31 -12.39 5.71
N HIS A 142 9.90 -13.64 5.51
CA HIS A 142 10.80 -14.74 5.18
C HIS A 142 11.57 -14.46 3.89
N LYS A 143 12.81 -14.95 3.78
CA LYS A 143 13.69 -14.76 2.60
C LYS A 143 12.96 -14.99 1.28
N LYS A 144 12.32 -16.15 1.10
CA LYS A 144 11.54 -16.49 -0.11
C LYS A 144 10.45 -15.46 -0.51
N ILE A 145 9.91 -14.69 0.45
CA ILE A 145 8.90 -13.65 0.17
C ILE A 145 9.59 -12.36 -0.29
N ILE A 146 10.56 -11.86 0.48
CA ILE A 146 11.22 -10.57 0.18
C ILE A 146 12.17 -10.65 -1.03
N GLU A 147 12.77 -11.82 -1.30
CA GLU A 147 13.81 -11.98 -2.32
C GLU A 147 13.34 -11.57 -3.71
N PHE A 148 12.07 -11.82 -4.04
CA PHE A 148 11.46 -11.35 -5.27
C PHE A 148 11.50 -9.81 -5.37
N ASN A 149 10.98 -9.13 -4.34
CA ASN A 149 10.95 -7.67 -4.30
C ASN A 149 12.37 -7.08 -4.27
N ASN A 150 13.28 -7.71 -3.51
CA ASN A 150 14.68 -7.32 -3.43
C ASN A 150 15.34 -7.29 -4.82
N LYS A 151 15.18 -8.37 -5.60
CA LYS A 151 15.71 -8.44 -6.97
C LYS A 151 15.01 -7.47 -7.91
N LYS A 152 13.69 -7.34 -7.78
CA LYS A 152 12.88 -6.59 -8.74
C LYS A 152 12.98 -5.07 -8.58
N TYR A 153 12.95 -4.57 -7.34
CA TYR A 153 12.80 -3.15 -7.04
C TYR A 153 14.02 -2.55 -6.37
N TYR A 154 14.81 -3.36 -5.66
CA TYR A 154 15.96 -2.88 -4.87
C TYR A 154 17.30 -3.35 -5.44
N ASN A 155 17.33 -3.97 -6.63
CA ASN A 155 18.53 -4.48 -7.30
C ASN A 155 19.42 -5.36 -6.39
N GLY A 156 18.81 -6.15 -5.51
CA GLY A 156 19.51 -7.02 -4.57
C GLY A 156 20.19 -6.31 -3.39
N LYS A 157 19.96 -5.00 -3.21
CA LYS A 157 20.61 -4.20 -2.15
C LYS A 157 20.09 -4.50 -0.73
N LEU A 158 18.98 -5.22 -0.57
CA LEU A 158 18.47 -5.55 0.76
C LEU A 158 19.22 -6.74 1.39
N ASN A 159 19.73 -6.53 2.59
CA ASN A 159 20.32 -7.51 3.50
C ASN A 159 19.22 -8.17 4.33
N ILE A 160 18.84 -9.40 3.97
CA ILE A 160 17.75 -10.13 4.62
C ILE A 160 18.25 -10.69 5.97
N LYS A 161 17.71 -10.15 7.06
CA LYS A 161 18.00 -10.52 8.46
C LYS A 161 16.76 -11.06 9.19
N SER A 162 15.69 -11.37 8.46
CA SER A 162 14.51 -12.02 9.04
C SER A 162 14.89 -13.36 9.67
N SER A 163 14.45 -13.59 10.90
CA SER A 163 14.64 -14.86 11.60
C SER A 163 13.45 -15.80 11.44
N ILE A 164 12.52 -15.49 10.54
CA ILE A 164 11.39 -16.38 10.23
C ILE A 164 11.95 -17.53 9.40
N ASN A 165 11.78 -18.75 9.89
CA ASN A 165 12.17 -19.96 9.21
C ASN A 165 10.94 -20.87 9.14
N ASN A 166 10.28 -20.88 7.98
CA ASN A 166 9.10 -21.70 7.72
C ASN A 166 9.33 -22.40 6.38
N GLU A 167 9.07 -23.70 6.30
CA GLU A 167 9.29 -24.49 5.09
C GLU A 167 8.45 -23.99 3.91
N LYS A 168 7.20 -23.58 4.19
CA LYS A 168 6.24 -23.07 3.20
C LYS A 168 5.78 -21.65 3.58
N PRO A 169 6.63 -20.64 3.39
CA PRO A 169 6.33 -19.26 3.78
C PRO A 169 5.36 -18.57 2.79
N LEU A 170 5.19 -19.14 1.60
CA LEU A 170 4.28 -18.67 0.56
C LEU A 170 3.60 -19.89 -0.06
N VAL A 171 2.28 -19.83 -0.20
CA VAL A 171 1.47 -20.88 -0.82
C VAL A 171 0.55 -20.20 -1.82
N PHE A 172 0.58 -20.66 -3.06
CA PHE A 172 -0.38 -20.28 -4.09
C PHE A 172 -1.51 -21.31 -4.09
N ILE A 173 -2.76 -20.84 -4.05
CA ILE A 173 -3.94 -21.70 -4.10
C ILE A 173 -4.72 -21.29 -5.33
N ASP A 174 -4.79 -22.20 -6.30
CA ASP A 174 -5.63 -22.02 -7.47
C ASP A 174 -7.11 -22.15 -7.09
N VAL A 175 -7.92 -21.23 -7.59
CA VAL A 175 -9.36 -21.19 -7.33
C VAL A 175 -10.05 -21.10 -8.67
N GLU A 176 -10.84 -22.13 -8.99
CA GLU A 176 -11.62 -22.19 -10.22
C GLU A 176 -12.56 -20.99 -10.32
N ASP A 177 -12.66 -20.46 -11.54
CA ASP A 177 -13.44 -19.27 -11.87
C ASP A 177 -14.92 -19.46 -11.52
N ASN A 178 -15.52 -18.40 -10.95
CA ASN A 178 -16.95 -18.33 -10.69
C ASN A 178 -17.55 -17.19 -11.50
N ASN A 179 -18.64 -17.47 -12.23
CA ASN A 179 -19.48 -16.43 -12.81
C ASN A 179 -20.23 -15.71 -11.69
N THR A 180 -20.04 -14.40 -11.56
CA THR A 180 -20.74 -13.58 -10.58
C THR A 180 -21.41 -12.40 -11.28
N ASP A 181 -22.66 -12.11 -10.90
CA ASP A 181 -23.38 -10.94 -11.41
C ASP A 181 -22.89 -9.63 -10.75
N ILE A 182 -22.07 -9.74 -9.69
CA ILE A 182 -21.55 -8.61 -8.92
C ILE A 182 -20.10 -8.37 -9.32
N LYS A 183 -19.88 -7.28 -10.06
CA LYS A 183 -18.56 -6.81 -10.47
C LYS A 183 -17.58 -6.75 -9.29
N ASN A 184 -16.38 -7.29 -9.52
CA ASN A 184 -15.24 -7.30 -8.59
C ASN A 184 -15.52 -8.05 -7.28
N THR A 185 -16.26 -9.16 -7.35
CA THR A 185 -16.52 -10.08 -6.24
C THR A 185 -16.34 -11.51 -6.71
N SER A 186 -15.65 -12.33 -5.92
CA SER A 186 -15.48 -13.77 -6.13
C SER A 186 -15.92 -14.54 -4.88
N PRO A 187 -17.14 -15.10 -4.87
CA PRO A 187 -17.64 -15.89 -3.75
C PRO A 187 -16.84 -17.15 -3.45
N THR A 188 -16.32 -17.84 -4.47
CA THR A 188 -15.52 -19.06 -4.26
C THR A 188 -14.23 -18.74 -3.51
N GLU A 189 -13.55 -17.67 -3.90
CA GLU A 189 -12.36 -17.21 -3.18
C GLU A 189 -12.68 -16.81 -1.75
N ALA A 190 -13.72 -16.00 -1.55
CA ALA A 190 -14.09 -15.52 -0.23
C ALA A 190 -14.44 -16.69 0.72
N ASN A 191 -15.17 -17.69 0.24
CA ASN A 191 -15.45 -18.90 1.02
C ASN A 191 -14.18 -19.71 1.33
N LYS A 192 -13.27 -19.87 0.37
CA LYS A 192 -11.97 -20.52 0.62
C LYS A 192 -11.13 -19.75 1.65
N ILE A 193 -11.11 -18.42 1.58
CA ILE A 193 -10.41 -17.55 2.54
C ILE A 193 -11.00 -17.73 3.94
N VAL A 194 -12.33 -17.67 4.08
CA VAL A 194 -13.00 -17.83 5.38
C VAL A 194 -12.76 -19.24 5.94
N LYS A 195 -12.85 -20.28 5.12
CA LYS A 195 -12.52 -21.66 5.53
C LYS A 195 -11.07 -21.77 6.00
N PHE A 196 -10.13 -21.15 5.29
CA PHE A 196 -8.72 -21.13 5.70
C PHE A 196 -8.58 -20.45 7.08
N VAL A 197 -9.29 -19.35 7.32
CA VAL A 197 -9.29 -18.67 8.63
C VAL A 197 -9.87 -19.57 9.72
N GLU A 198 -10.97 -20.28 9.44
CA GLU A 198 -11.59 -21.24 10.38
C GLU A 198 -10.62 -22.38 10.75
N GLU A 199 -9.83 -22.86 9.80
CA GLU A 199 -8.84 -23.93 10.00
C GLU A 199 -7.55 -23.46 10.70
N ASN A 200 -7.32 -22.14 10.78
CA ASN A 200 -6.07 -21.55 11.27
C ASN A 200 -6.32 -20.47 12.35
N ARG A 201 -7.30 -20.69 13.23
CA ARG A 201 -7.68 -19.76 14.33
C ARG A 201 -6.57 -19.51 15.34
N ASP A 202 -5.57 -20.39 15.41
CA ASP A 202 -4.37 -20.23 16.23
C ASP A 202 -3.38 -19.18 15.68
N LYS A 203 -3.58 -18.75 14.43
CA LYS A 203 -2.71 -17.79 13.74
C LYS A 203 -3.33 -16.41 13.69
N LYS A 204 -2.49 -15.38 13.72
CA LYS A 204 -2.89 -14.01 13.37
C LYS A 204 -2.95 -13.90 11.85
N ILE A 205 -4.13 -13.55 11.32
CA ILE A 205 -4.40 -13.49 9.87
C ILE A 205 -4.84 -12.08 9.48
N GLY A 206 -4.24 -11.57 8.40
CA GLY A 206 -4.72 -10.39 7.68
C GLY A 206 -5.10 -10.79 6.25
N ILE A 207 -6.23 -10.27 5.76
CA ILE A 207 -6.75 -10.54 4.42
C ILE A 207 -6.67 -9.26 3.60
N ILE A 208 -5.98 -9.34 2.46
CA ILE A 208 -5.82 -8.22 1.52
C ILE A 208 -6.53 -8.59 0.22
N THR A 209 -7.34 -7.67 -0.30
CA THR A 209 -7.97 -7.79 -1.62
C THR A 209 -7.93 -6.44 -2.36
N PRO A 210 -7.69 -6.39 -3.68
CA PRO A 210 -7.66 -5.12 -4.41
C PRO A 210 -9.01 -4.43 -4.48
N PHE A 211 -10.12 -5.14 -4.25
CA PHE A 211 -11.47 -4.64 -4.51
C PHE A 211 -12.29 -4.40 -3.25
N VAL A 212 -12.91 -3.21 -3.16
CA VAL A 212 -13.77 -2.81 -2.02
C VAL A 212 -15.00 -3.72 -1.89
N ASN A 213 -15.58 -4.18 -3.00
CA ASN A 213 -16.74 -5.07 -2.97
C ASN A 213 -16.36 -6.45 -2.42
N GLN A 214 -15.25 -7.02 -2.89
CA GLN A 214 -14.71 -8.27 -2.35
C GLN A 214 -14.36 -8.16 -0.86
N LYS A 215 -13.76 -7.03 -0.44
CA LYS A 215 -13.49 -6.75 0.97
C LYS A 215 -14.78 -6.84 1.80
N LYS A 216 -15.81 -6.09 1.42
CA LYS A 216 -17.10 -6.07 2.13
C LYS A 216 -17.73 -7.46 2.17
N TYR A 217 -17.64 -8.19 1.05
CA TYR A 217 -18.18 -9.53 0.97
C TYR A 217 -17.49 -10.49 1.95
N ILE A 218 -16.16 -10.47 2.02
CA ILE A 218 -15.38 -11.25 2.99
C ILE A 218 -15.71 -10.83 4.43
N GLU A 219 -15.81 -9.53 4.71
CA GLU A 219 -16.17 -9.03 6.06
C GLU A 219 -17.54 -9.54 6.51
N THR A 220 -18.54 -9.55 5.62
CA THR A 220 -19.86 -10.12 5.90
C THR A 220 -19.76 -11.60 6.26
N LEU A 221 -19.05 -12.40 5.46
CA LEU A 221 -18.91 -13.84 5.72
C LEU A 221 -18.17 -14.12 7.04
N LEU A 222 -17.15 -13.34 7.38
CA LEU A 222 -16.45 -13.45 8.66
C LEU A 222 -17.39 -13.15 9.84
N GLN A 223 -18.21 -12.10 9.73
CA GLN A 223 -19.20 -11.73 10.75
C GLN A 223 -20.27 -12.80 10.94
N GLU A 224 -20.80 -13.37 9.85
CA GLU A 224 -21.75 -14.48 9.89
C GLU A 224 -21.18 -15.72 10.60
N LYS A 225 -19.87 -15.93 10.51
CA LYS A 225 -19.13 -16.98 11.23
C LYS A 225 -18.69 -16.60 12.64
N GLY A 226 -19.00 -15.39 13.11
CA GLY A 226 -18.59 -14.89 14.43
C GLY A 226 -17.09 -14.59 14.55
N ILE A 227 -16.39 -14.38 13.44
CA ILE A 227 -14.96 -14.11 13.38
C ILE A 227 -14.73 -12.60 13.35
N ASN A 228 -14.25 -12.04 14.48
CA ASN A 228 -14.05 -10.59 14.64
C ASN A 228 -12.58 -10.20 14.88
N ASP A 229 -11.69 -11.18 14.99
CA ASP A 229 -10.26 -11.05 15.29
C ASP A 229 -9.38 -11.01 14.02
N VAL A 230 -10.00 -11.06 12.83
CA VAL A 230 -9.31 -11.02 11.53
C VAL A 230 -9.59 -9.70 10.83
N THR A 231 -8.55 -9.11 10.25
CA THR A 231 -8.66 -7.85 9.53
C THR A 231 -8.76 -8.10 8.03
N CYS A 232 -9.73 -7.48 7.36
CA CYS A 232 -9.84 -7.45 5.91
C CYS A 232 -9.77 -6.00 5.39
N GLY A 233 -9.08 -5.79 4.27
CA GLY A 233 -8.75 -4.45 3.79
C GLY A 233 -8.19 -4.44 2.38
N THR A 234 -8.17 -3.25 1.77
CA THR A 234 -7.56 -3.06 0.46
C THR A 234 -6.06 -2.84 0.57
N VAL A 235 -5.32 -2.98 -0.53
CA VAL A 235 -3.85 -2.78 -0.55
C VAL A 235 -3.46 -1.42 0.06
N HIS A 236 -4.21 -0.36 -0.26
CA HIS A 236 -4.00 0.98 0.30
C HIS A 236 -4.24 1.06 1.83
N ALA A 237 -5.13 0.24 2.38
CA ALA A 237 -5.45 0.24 3.81
C ALA A 237 -4.44 -0.54 4.65
N PHE A 238 -3.64 -1.43 4.03
CA PHE A 238 -2.59 -2.21 4.70
C PHE A 238 -1.19 -1.63 4.51
N GLN A 239 -1.05 -0.51 3.81
CA GLN A 239 0.23 0.14 3.61
C GLN A 239 0.59 0.96 4.84
N GLY A 240 1.73 0.67 5.47
CA GLY A 240 2.20 1.34 6.70
C GLY A 240 1.67 0.73 8.02
N ASP A 241 0.57 -0.02 7.98
CA ASP A 241 0.03 -0.74 9.14
C ASP A 241 0.77 -2.08 9.33
N GLU A 242 1.89 -2.09 10.06
CA GLU A 242 2.19 -3.24 10.93
C GLU A 242 1.25 -3.11 12.12
N LYS A 243 0.23 -3.96 12.26
CA LYS A 243 -0.62 -3.89 13.44
C LYS A 243 0.24 -4.21 14.66
N GLU A 244 0.47 -3.21 15.51
CA GLU A 244 1.12 -3.31 16.81
C GLU A 244 0.42 -4.35 17.69
N TYR A 245 0.83 -5.62 17.61
CA TYR A 245 0.65 -6.57 18.70
C TYR A 245 1.84 -7.50 18.73
N GLY A 246 2.70 -7.33 19.74
CA GLY A 246 3.91 -8.12 20.00
C GLY A 246 3.78 -9.61 19.63
N LYS A 247 4.85 -10.10 19.00
CA LYS A 247 5.04 -11.40 18.34
C LYS A 247 4.54 -11.48 16.89
N ARG A 248 5.52 -11.79 16.04
CA ARG A 248 5.61 -11.70 14.57
C ARG A 248 4.41 -12.28 13.82
N GLU A 249 3.95 -11.51 12.86
CA GLU A 249 2.84 -11.81 11.96
C GLU A 249 3.28 -12.76 10.82
N ILE A 250 2.39 -13.66 10.42
CA ILE A 250 2.55 -14.49 9.22
C ILE A 250 1.67 -13.85 8.14
N PRO A 251 2.22 -13.12 7.16
CA PRO A 251 1.41 -12.64 6.05
C PRO A 251 1.03 -13.82 5.15
N ILE A 252 -0.27 -14.11 5.04
CA ILE A 252 -0.83 -14.99 4.02
C ILE A 252 -1.24 -14.08 2.86
N LEU A 253 -0.33 -13.89 1.92
CA LEU A 253 -0.54 -13.08 0.72
C LEU A 253 -1.37 -13.86 -0.30
N ALA A 254 -2.49 -13.29 -0.74
CA ALA A 254 -3.32 -13.82 -1.83
C ALA A 254 -3.25 -12.86 -3.04
N ILE A 255 -3.00 -13.38 -4.24
CA ILE A 255 -2.99 -12.63 -5.51
C ILE A 255 -3.67 -13.52 -6.59
N GLU A 256 -4.64 -12.96 -7.32
CA GLU A 256 -5.56 -13.58 -8.33
C GLU A 256 -5.23 -13.14 -9.79
N LEU A 257 -5.64 -13.88 -10.86
CA LEU A 257 -6.28 -13.45 -12.20
C LEU A 257 -5.74 -14.12 -13.54
N ASP A 258 -6.56 -14.39 -14.60
CA ASP A 258 -6.16 -14.36 -16.07
C ASP A 258 -7.10 -13.54 -16.98
N GLY A 259 -7.44 -13.92 -18.27
CA GLY A 259 -7.84 -13.37 -19.66
C GLY A 259 -9.25 -13.47 -20.39
N LYS A 260 -10.04 -12.42 -20.76
CA LYS A 260 -11.37 -12.60 -21.47
C LYS A 260 -11.30 -13.05 -22.94
N GLU A 261 -10.11 -13.03 -23.53
CA GLU A 261 -9.84 -13.29 -24.95
C GLU A 261 -9.67 -14.79 -25.30
N HIS A 262 -9.73 -15.68 -24.32
CA HIS A 262 -9.62 -17.13 -24.52
C HIS A 262 -10.90 -17.79 -25.06
N MET A 263 -12.03 -17.07 -25.09
CA MET A 263 -13.35 -17.60 -25.41
C MET A 263 -13.88 -17.19 -26.80
N GLU A 264 -13.36 -16.12 -27.41
CA GLU A 264 -14.04 -15.43 -28.54
C GLU A 264 -13.34 -15.51 -29.91
N ASP A 265 -12.10 -16.01 -30.02
CA ASP A 265 -11.33 -16.06 -31.29
C ASP A 265 -11.03 -17.51 -31.76
N ASP A 266 -11.56 -17.90 -32.92
CA ASP A 266 -11.42 -19.24 -33.50
C ASP A 266 -9.99 -19.58 -33.95
N VAL A 267 -9.15 -18.59 -34.27
CA VAL A 267 -7.73 -18.79 -34.58
C VAL A 267 -6.96 -19.11 -33.29
N VAL A 268 -7.34 -18.45 -32.19
CA VAL A 268 -6.76 -18.67 -30.86
C VAL A 268 -7.14 -20.05 -30.32
N ARG A 269 -8.41 -20.47 -30.48
CA ARG A 269 -8.89 -21.83 -30.10
C ARG A 269 -8.12 -22.95 -30.79
N LYS A 270 -7.86 -22.84 -32.10
CA LYS A 270 -7.05 -23.84 -32.84
C LYS A 270 -5.57 -23.85 -32.44
N ARG A 271 -5.02 -22.71 -32.04
CA ARG A 271 -3.63 -22.61 -31.55
C ARG A 271 -3.49 -23.22 -30.14
N ASP A 272 -4.55 -23.10 -29.36
CA ASP A 272 -4.71 -23.60 -28.02
C ASP A 272 -4.91 -25.11 -27.95
N GLU A 273 -5.60 -25.70 -28.92
CA GLU A 273 -5.66 -27.15 -29.11
C GLU A 273 -4.27 -27.75 -29.42
N LYS A 274 -3.48 -27.08 -30.28
CA LYS A 274 -2.10 -27.49 -30.57
C LYS A 274 -1.18 -27.37 -29.36
N LYS A 275 -1.32 -26.31 -28.57
CA LYS A 275 -0.57 -26.14 -27.31
C LYS A 275 -0.92 -27.24 -26.31
N ASN A 276 -2.20 -27.52 -26.10
CA ASN A 276 -2.67 -28.59 -25.21
C ASN A 276 -2.12 -29.96 -25.63
N ALA A 277 -2.05 -30.25 -26.93
CA ALA A 277 -1.50 -31.51 -27.43
C ALA A 277 0.02 -31.64 -27.21
N ILE A 278 0.78 -30.55 -27.33
CA ILE A 278 2.23 -30.51 -27.07
C ILE A 278 2.49 -30.65 -25.57
N CYS A 279 1.78 -29.91 -24.72
CA CYS A 279 1.90 -29.97 -23.27
C CYS A 279 1.63 -31.39 -22.74
N LYS A 280 0.55 -32.03 -23.22
CA LYS A 280 0.19 -33.41 -22.85
C LYS A 280 1.23 -34.45 -23.28
N LYS A 281 1.91 -34.24 -24.42
CA LYS A 281 2.98 -35.14 -24.91
C LYS A 281 4.28 -35.03 -24.10
N HIS A 282 4.50 -33.90 -23.44
CA HIS A 282 5.71 -33.64 -22.65
C HIS A 282 5.46 -33.65 -21.12
N GLY A 283 4.27 -34.06 -20.67
CA GLY A 283 3.96 -34.24 -19.26
C GLY A 283 3.59 -32.96 -18.51
N PHE A 284 3.13 -31.92 -19.21
CA PHE A 284 2.65 -30.66 -18.61
C PHE A 284 1.14 -30.51 -18.78
N GLU A 285 0.46 -30.00 -17.77
CA GLU A 285 -0.96 -29.63 -17.79
C GLU A 285 -1.11 -28.10 -17.90
N LEU A 286 -2.03 -27.65 -18.75
CA LEU A 286 -2.24 -26.24 -19.09
C LEU A 286 -3.59 -25.76 -18.54
N ILE A 287 -3.59 -24.74 -17.68
CA ILE A 287 -4.79 -24.13 -17.06
C ILE A 287 -4.92 -22.65 -17.49
N ARG A 288 -6.15 -22.14 -17.62
CA ARG A 288 -6.50 -20.79 -18.16
C ARG A 288 -7.58 -20.10 -17.33
N ILE A 289 -7.52 -18.77 -17.17
CA ILE A 289 -8.42 -17.92 -16.31
C ILE A 289 -8.85 -16.60 -17.12
N GLU A 290 -9.72 -15.66 -16.67
CA GLU A 290 -10.23 -14.42 -17.42
C GLU A 290 -9.94 -12.93 -16.90
N ASN A 291 -9.70 -11.91 -17.80
CA ASN A 291 -8.82 -10.65 -17.68
C ASN A 291 -9.49 -9.29 -17.78
N SER A 292 -10.52 -9.02 -17.01
CA SER A 292 -11.20 -7.73 -17.17
C SER A 292 -10.59 -6.52 -16.43
N TYR A 293 -9.42 -6.60 -15.76
CA TYR A 293 -8.86 -5.44 -15.01
C TYR A 293 -7.32 -5.21 -15.05
N ALA A 294 -6.55 -5.81 -15.96
CA ALA A 294 -5.09 -5.68 -16.02
C ALA A 294 -4.57 -4.37 -16.68
N ARG A 295 -3.80 -3.56 -15.94
CA ARG A 295 -2.76 -2.69 -16.57
C ARG A 295 -1.36 -2.74 -15.94
N ARG A 296 -1.16 -3.41 -14.81
CA ARG A 296 0.18 -3.79 -14.30
C ARG A 296 0.23 -5.23 -13.77
N TYR A 297 -0.84 -5.96 -13.99
CA TYR A 297 -1.10 -7.27 -13.39
C TYR A 297 -0.27 -8.39 -14.03
N ASN A 298 -0.38 -8.56 -15.36
CA ASN A 298 0.32 -9.63 -16.11
C ASN A 298 1.84 -9.55 -15.95
N TYR A 299 2.41 -8.35 -15.94
CA TYR A 299 3.85 -8.17 -15.72
C TYR A 299 4.32 -8.68 -14.36
N ILE A 300 3.53 -8.52 -13.30
CA ILE A 300 3.88 -8.98 -11.96
C ILE A 300 3.64 -10.49 -11.84
N LYS A 301 2.54 -11.00 -12.41
CA LYS A 301 2.23 -12.44 -12.45
C LYS A 301 3.34 -13.23 -13.15
N ASP A 302 3.75 -12.80 -14.35
CA ASP A 302 4.78 -13.47 -15.14
C ASP A 302 6.13 -13.49 -14.42
N ILE A 303 6.52 -12.41 -13.74
CA ILE A 303 7.79 -12.38 -12.99
C ILE A 303 7.69 -13.28 -11.77
N LEU A 304 6.55 -13.29 -11.05
CA LEU A 304 6.37 -14.15 -9.87
C LEU A 304 6.44 -15.63 -10.26
N ILE A 305 5.75 -16.04 -11.32
CA ILE A 305 5.75 -17.43 -11.80
C ILE A 305 7.17 -17.86 -12.24
N ASN A 306 7.81 -17.09 -13.13
CA ASN A 306 9.18 -17.38 -13.58
C ASN A 306 10.19 -17.44 -12.41
N TYR A 307 9.99 -16.59 -11.40
CA TYR A 307 10.87 -16.55 -10.22
C TYR A 307 10.73 -17.78 -9.32
N PHE A 308 9.51 -18.27 -9.12
CA PHE A 308 9.25 -19.44 -8.28
C PHE A 308 9.48 -20.77 -9.01
N GLU A 309 9.44 -20.80 -10.35
CA GLU A 309 9.81 -21.98 -11.16
C GLU A 309 11.33 -22.18 -11.29
N GLY A 310 12.13 -21.11 -11.24
CA GLY A 310 13.59 -21.19 -11.34
C GLY A 310 14.34 -21.55 -10.06
N SER A 311 13.64 -21.87 -8.96
CA SER A 311 14.22 -22.21 -7.66
C SER A 311 14.18 -23.73 -7.42
N HIS A 312 14.89 -24.49 -8.25
CA HIS A 312 15.25 -25.89 -7.98
C HIS A 312 16.66 -25.95 -7.38
#